data_AF-A0A1Y5I6R9-F1
#
_entry.id   AF-A0A1Y5I6R9-F1
#
_cell.length_a   1.000
_cell.length_b   1.000
_cell.length_c   1.000
_cell.angle_alpha   90.00
_cell.angle_beta   90.00
_cell.angle_gamma   90.00
#
_symmetry.space_group_name_H-M   'P 1'
#
loop_
_entity.id
_entity.type
_entity.pdbx_description
1 polymer ?
#
loop_
_entity_poly.entity_id
_entity_poly.type
_entity_poly.pdbx_seq_one_letter_code
_entity_poly.pdbx_strand_id
1 'polypeptide(L)'
;MHSALGRRLASLSSDLHAVNGGSCPSAALTPTGTSQQMNKIIHSFHVKNTPKKGFGIFARENIQRGAFLFEYAGEIINRSEAYVRERKYIADGYELIN
;
A
#
# COMPACT_ATOMS: atom_id res chain seq x y z
N MET A 1 11.79 -38.37 -18.27
CA MET A 1 10.60 -37.50 -18.43
C MET A 1 10.07 -37.17 -17.03
N HIS A 2 9.77 -35.88 -16.82
CA HIS A 2 9.28 -35.23 -15.59
C HIS A 2 10.21 -35.22 -14.36
N SER A 3 11.04 -34.17 -14.35
CA SER A 3 11.78 -33.63 -13.21
C SER A 3 10.83 -33.09 -12.14
N ALA A 4 11.09 -33.46 -10.89
CA ALA A 4 10.45 -32.93 -9.70
C ALA A 4 10.84 -31.46 -9.50
N LEU A 5 9.99 -30.54 -9.97
CA LEU A 5 10.08 -29.11 -9.69
C LEU A 5 8.70 -28.57 -9.29
N GLY A 6 8.08 -29.25 -8.33
CA GLY A 6 7.00 -28.69 -7.54
C GLY A 6 7.56 -27.66 -6.56
N ARG A 7 7.92 -26.48 -7.05
CA ARG A 7 8.10 -25.32 -6.15
C ARG A 7 6.72 -25.00 -5.59
N ARG A 8 6.49 -25.41 -4.34
CA ARG A 8 5.48 -24.82 -3.47
C ARG A 8 5.72 -23.31 -3.47
N LEU A 9 4.91 -22.56 -4.22
CA LEU A 9 4.70 -21.13 -3.98
C LEU A 9 3.87 -21.02 -2.70
N ALA A 10 4.50 -21.34 -1.56
CA ALA A 10 3.99 -20.96 -0.26
C ALA A 10 4.06 -19.43 -0.21
N SER A 11 2.89 -18.80 -0.33
CA SER A 11 2.46 -17.51 0.25
C SER A 11 3.51 -16.68 1.00
N LEU A 12 4.59 -16.27 0.35
CA LEU A 12 5.52 -15.30 0.91
C LEU A 12 4.92 -13.91 0.69
N SER A 13 3.90 -13.57 1.46
CA SER A 13 3.78 -12.18 1.90
C SER A 13 4.93 -11.97 2.88
N SER A 14 6.12 -11.70 2.33
CA SER A 14 7.25 -11.29 3.15
C SER A 14 6.78 -10.09 3.96
N ASP A 15 6.85 -10.18 5.28
CA ASP A 15 6.60 -9.03 6.15
C ASP A 15 7.54 -7.91 5.70
N LEU A 16 7.00 -6.91 5.01
CA LEU A 16 7.78 -5.80 4.45
C LEU A 16 8.52 -5.02 5.55
N HIS A 17 8.05 -5.07 6.80
CA HIS A 17 8.77 -4.53 7.94
C HIS A 17 9.95 -5.43 8.30
N ALA A 18 9.78 -6.75 8.39
CA ALA A 18 10.88 -7.68 8.67
C ALA A 18 11.96 -7.66 7.57
N VAL A 19 11.56 -7.56 6.30
CA VAL A 19 12.48 -7.43 5.16
C VAL A 19 13.30 -6.15 5.23
N ASN A 20 12.77 -5.10 5.87
CA ASN A 20 13.39 -3.80 6.01
C ASN A 20 13.88 -3.50 7.45
N GLY A 21 14.10 -4.54 8.26
CA GLY A 21 14.68 -4.41 9.61
C GLY A 21 13.81 -3.61 10.60
N GLY A 22 12.50 -3.61 10.43
CA GLY A 22 11.55 -2.88 11.28
C GLY A 22 11.34 -1.42 10.89
N SER A 23 12.02 -0.93 9.86
CA SER A 23 11.79 0.42 9.32
C SER A 23 10.51 0.44 8.46
N CYS A 24 9.66 1.44 8.65
CA CYS A 24 8.53 1.72 7.77
C CYS A 24 9.00 1.70 6.31
N PRO A 25 8.27 1.14 5.32
CA PRO A 25 8.70 1.11 3.92
C PRO A 25 9.15 2.47 3.39
N SER A 26 8.52 3.57 3.83
CA SER A 26 8.96 4.95 3.54
C SER A 26 10.40 5.24 4.03
N ALA A 27 10.78 4.75 5.21
CA ALA A 27 12.12 4.87 5.77
C ALA A 27 13.11 3.87 5.15
N ALA A 28 12.67 2.66 4.80
CA ALA A 28 13.48 1.65 4.11
C ALA A 28 13.85 2.04 2.67
N LEU A 29 13.06 2.93 2.10
CA LEU A 29 13.30 3.61 0.84
C LEU A 29 14.26 4.79 0.99
N THR A 30 14.86 5.06 2.16
CA THR A 30 15.98 6.00 2.24
C THR A 30 17.31 5.25 2.11
N PRO A 31 18.11 5.50 1.05
CA PRO A 31 19.38 4.81 0.88
C PRO A 31 20.39 5.37 1.89
N THR A 32 20.69 4.62 2.95
CA THR A 32 21.83 4.90 3.84
C THR A 32 23.13 4.84 3.04
N GLY A 33 23.43 5.99 2.44
CA GLY A 33 24.47 6.20 1.45
C GLY A 33 24.05 7.37 0.56
N THR A 34 23.98 8.57 1.14
CA THR A 34 23.56 9.86 0.53
C THR A 34 22.04 10.14 0.50
N SER A 35 21.36 9.95 1.64
CA SER A 35 19.90 10.19 1.81
C SER A 35 19.48 11.67 1.74
N GLN A 36 19.36 12.26 0.56
CA GLN A 36 18.28 13.20 0.30
C GLN A 36 17.30 12.57 -0.69
N GLN A 37 16.01 12.63 -0.34
CA GLN A 37 14.88 12.71 -1.29
C GLN A 37 14.20 11.40 -1.73
N MET A 38 13.51 10.70 -0.82
CA MET A 38 12.49 9.69 -1.19
C MET A 38 11.11 9.91 -0.53
N ASN A 39 10.68 11.17 -0.52
CA ASN A 39 9.26 11.54 -0.58
C ASN A 39 8.82 11.77 -2.04
N LYS A 40 9.42 11.01 -2.96
CA LYS A 40 9.27 11.21 -4.41
C LYS A 40 8.21 10.24 -4.89
N ILE A 41 7.08 10.78 -5.33
CA ILE A 41 6.12 10.07 -6.18
C ILE A 41 6.93 9.47 -7.36
N ILE A 42 7.11 8.15 -7.36
CA ILE A 42 7.95 7.44 -8.35
C ILE A 42 7.18 7.35 -9.68
N HIS A 43 5.85 7.32 -9.61
CA HIS A 43 4.97 7.17 -10.75
C HIS A 43 3.91 8.25 -10.83
N SER A 44 3.62 8.74 -12.03
CA SER A 44 2.61 9.78 -12.22
C SER A 44 1.20 9.19 -12.30
N PHE A 45 0.28 9.69 -11.48
CA PHE A 45 -1.12 9.28 -11.45
C PHE A 45 -2.08 10.45 -11.67
N HIS A 46 -3.32 10.14 -12.01
CA HIS A 46 -4.43 11.09 -11.98
C HIS A 46 -5.67 10.46 -11.34
N VAL A 47 -6.48 11.29 -10.69
CA VAL A 47 -7.72 10.86 -10.04
C VAL A 47 -8.89 11.16 -10.96
N LYS A 48 -9.78 10.19 -11.15
CA LYS A 48 -11.00 10.34 -11.96
C LYS A 48 -12.19 9.74 -11.22
N ASN A 49 -13.34 10.41 -11.29
CA ASN A 49 -14.59 9.81 -10.85
C ASN A 49 -15.03 8.71 -11.84
N THR A 50 -15.52 7.61 -11.31
CA THR A 50 -16.02 6.46 -12.06
C THR A 50 -17.50 6.24 -11.76
N PRO A 51 -18.33 5.83 -12.73
CA PRO A 51 -19.79 5.83 -12.57
C PRO A 51 -20.35 4.97 -11.42
N LYS A 52 -19.60 3.96 -10.95
CA LYS A 52 -20.10 2.99 -9.96
C LYS A 52 -19.24 2.86 -8.70
N LYS A 53 -18.00 3.35 -8.72
CA LYS A 53 -17.03 3.12 -7.63
C LYS A 53 -16.49 4.42 -7.04
N GLY A 54 -17.01 5.58 -7.45
CA GLY A 54 -16.47 6.88 -7.06
C GLY A 54 -15.09 7.10 -7.67
N PHE A 55 -14.18 7.72 -6.93
CA PHE A 55 -12.87 8.09 -7.43
C PHE A 55 -11.91 6.89 -7.55
N GLY A 56 -11.21 6.81 -8.68
CA GLY A 56 -10.12 5.88 -8.93
C GLY A 56 -8.82 6.61 -9.22
N ILE A 57 -7.70 5.94 -8.93
CA ILE A 57 -6.34 6.40 -9.25
C ILE A 57 -5.87 5.66 -10.52
N PHE A 58 -5.45 6.41 -11.52
CA PHE A 58 -5.07 5.88 -12.83
C PHE A 58 -3.62 6.28 -13.16
N ALA A 59 -2.82 5.32 -13.61
CA ALA A 59 -1.45 5.58 -14.06
C ALA A 59 -1.44 6.44 -15.34
N ARG A 60 -0.45 7.32 -15.46
CA ARG A 60 -0.19 8.10 -16.68
C ARG A 60 0.89 7.47 -17.57
N GLU A 61 1.47 6.37 -17.12
CA GLU A 61 2.59 5.70 -17.76
C GLU A 61 2.49 4.18 -17.53
N ASN A 62 3.27 3.42 -18.30
CA ASN A 62 3.40 1.98 -18.09
C ASN A 62 4.24 1.72 -16.83
N ILE A 63 3.71 0.91 -15.93
CA ILE A 63 4.38 0.55 -14.68
C ILE A 63 4.80 -0.92 -14.77
N GLN A 64 6.07 -1.19 -14.51
CA GLN A 64 6.62 -2.54 -14.54
C GLN A 64 6.01 -3.38 -13.40
N ARG A 65 5.76 -4.67 -13.68
CA ARG A 65 5.34 -5.63 -12.65
C ARG A 65 6.36 -5.66 -11.51
N GLY A 66 5.88 -5.56 -10.27
CA GLY A 66 6.72 -5.56 -9.07
C GLY A 66 7.23 -4.18 -8.66
N ALA A 67 6.93 -3.12 -9.42
CA ALA A 67 7.24 -1.76 -9.01
C ALA A 67 6.40 -1.33 -7.80
N PHE A 68 7.04 -0.59 -6.91
CA PHE A 68 6.36 0.10 -5.82
C PHE A 68 5.58 1.31 -6.37
N LEU A 69 4.32 1.48 -5.95
CA LEU A 69 3.48 2.60 -6.40
C LEU A 69 3.57 3.78 -5.44
N PHE A 70 3.02 3.59 -4.24
CA PHE A 70 3.02 4.52 -3.12
C PHE A 70 2.57 3.80 -1.86
N GLU A 71 2.85 4.41 -0.72
CA GLU A 71 2.42 3.92 0.59
C GLU A 71 0.95 4.28 0.86
N TYR A 72 0.22 3.39 1.51
CA TYR A 72 -1.06 3.73 2.11
C TYR A 72 -0.82 4.46 3.44
N ALA A 73 -0.67 5.79 3.35
CA ALA A 73 -0.41 6.63 4.51
C ALA A 73 -1.72 7.15 5.12
N GLY A 74 -1.73 7.24 6.46
CA GLY A 74 -2.84 7.75 7.25
C GLY A 74 -2.46 7.89 8.71
N GLU A 75 -3.41 8.31 9.54
CA GLU A 75 -3.19 8.44 10.98
C GLU A 75 -3.07 7.05 11.62
N ILE A 76 -1.98 6.81 12.35
CA ILE A 76 -1.82 5.61 13.17
C ILE A 76 -2.60 5.83 14.46
N ILE A 77 -3.70 5.09 14.62
CA ILE A 77 -4.59 5.17 15.77
C ILE A 77 -4.67 3.84 16.50
N ASN A 78 -4.98 3.90 17.80
CA ASN A 78 -5.25 2.70 18.57
C ASN A 78 -6.64 2.13 18.26
N ARG A 79 -6.89 0.90 18.73
CA ARG A 79 -8.13 0.19 18.44
C ARG A 79 -9.37 0.87 19.03
N SER A 80 -9.28 1.48 20.21
CA SER A 80 -10.41 2.21 20.81
C SER A 80 -10.83 3.41 19.98
N GLU A 81 -9.88 4.18 19.46
CA GLU A 81 -10.14 5.32 18.58
C GLU A 81 -10.74 4.86 17.25
N ALA A 82 -10.24 3.74 16.70
CA ALA A 82 -10.81 3.16 15.48
C ALA A 82 -12.30 2.83 15.64
N TYR A 83 -12.73 2.23 16.76
CA TYR A 83 -14.15 1.95 17.02
C TYR A 83 -15.00 3.21 17.17
N VAL A 84 -14.45 4.28 17.76
CA VAL A 84 -15.15 5.56 17.87
C VAL A 84 -15.40 6.14 16.48
N ARG A 85 -14.38 6.14 15.61
CA ARG A 85 -14.48 6.64 14.23
C ARG A 85 -15.43 5.80 13.39
N GLU A 86 -15.37 4.48 13.51
CA GLU A 86 -16.26 3.56 12.80
C GLU A 86 -17.73 3.85 13.11
N ARG A 87 -18.10 3.98 14.40
CA ARG A 87 -19.47 4.35 14.80
C ARG A 87 -19.90 5.70 14.24
N LYS A 88 -18.99 6.67 14.23
CA LYS A 88 -19.25 7.99 13.66
C LYS A 88 -19.50 7.90 12.14
N TYR A 89 -18.67 7.17 11.41
CA TYR A 89 -18.83 6.99 9.96
C TYR A 89 -20.14 6.32 9.61
N ILE A 90 -20.57 5.30 10.37
CA ILE A 90 -21.88 4.68 10.20
C ILE A 90 -23.01 5.70 10.46
N ALA A 91 -22.90 6.49 11.55
CA ALA A 91 -23.89 7.52 11.87
C ALA A 91 -23.97 8.63 10.81
N ASP A 92 -22.84 8.96 10.19
CA ASP A 92 -22.73 9.91 9.09
C ASP A 92 -23.20 9.31 7.74
N GLY A 93 -23.57 8.03 7.70
CA GLY A 93 -24.13 7.34 6.53
C GLY A 93 -23.11 6.70 5.60
N TYR A 94 -21.85 6.53 6.03
CA TYR A 94 -20.84 5.80 5.27
C TYR A 94 -20.95 4.30 5.51
N GLU A 95 -20.96 3.52 4.41
CA GLU A 95 -20.93 2.05 4.48
C GLU A 95 -19.50 1.57 4.75
N LEU A 96 -19.37 0.61 5.67
CA LEU A 96 -18.10 -0.09 5.87
C LEU A 96 -17.91 -1.10 4.75
N ILE A 97 -16.77 -1.01 4.06
CA ILE A 97 -16.42 -1.94 3.00
C ILE A 97 -15.94 -3.24 3.67
N ASN A 98 -16.79 -4.26 3.68
CA ASN A 98 -16.48 -5.63 4.15
C ASN A 98 -15.64 -6.41 3.14
#